data_AF-A0A1A6H254-F1
#
_entry.id   AF-A0A1A6H254-F1
#
_cell.length_a   1.000
_cell.length_b   1.000
_cell.length_c   1.000
_cell.angle_alpha   90.00
_cell.angle_beta   90.00
_cell.angle_gamma   90.00
#
_symmetry.space_group_name_H-M   'P 1'
#
loop_
_entity.id
_entity.type
_entity.pdbx_description
1 polymer ?
#
loop_
_entity_poly.entity_id
_entity_poly.type
_entity_poly.pdbx_seq_one_letter_code
_entity_poly.pdbx_strand_id
1 'polypeptide(L)'
;YIDTSIRPWNTQNTRNRINGKYYEVGLSAALQTHPSLISITSFNEWHEGTQIEKAVPKRTTNTVYLDYRPHKPSYYLELTRKWSEKYSKERM
;
A
#
# COMPACT_ATOMS: atom_id res chain seq x y z
N TYR A 1 4.34 -2.33 4.27
CA TYR A 1 4.76 -1.89 5.61
C TYR A 1 6.28 -1.95 5.65
N ILE A 2 6.92 -0.84 5.99
CA ILE A 2 8.35 -0.76 6.26
C ILE A 2 8.60 0.54 7.02
N ASP A 3 9.09 0.43 8.26
CA ASP A 3 9.28 1.56 9.17
C ASP A 3 10.72 1.64 9.71
N THR A 4 11.65 0.90 9.10
CA THR A 4 13.02 0.76 9.61
C THR A 4 13.86 2.03 9.55
N SER A 5 13.41 3.08 8.83
CA SER A 5 14.03 4.40 8.88
C SER A 5 13.87 5.11 10.23
N ILE A 6 12.74 4.87 10.92
CA ILE A 6 12.46 5.42 12.26
C ILE A 6 12.51 4.35 13.37
N ARG A 7 12.35 3.08 13.03
CA ARG A 7 12.45 1.93 13.95
C ARG A 7 13.41 0.87 13.38
N PRO A 8 14.74 1.10 13.40
CA PRO A 8 15.72 0.21 12.74
C PRO A 8 15.69 -1.25 13.19
N TRP A 9 15.18 -1.51 14.40
CA TRP A 9 15.04 -2.85 14.98
C TRP A 9 13.80 -3.62 14.48
N ASN A 10 12.89 -2.99 13.72
CA ASN A 10 11.56 -3.53 13.43
C ASN A 10 11.46 -4.31 12.10
N THR A 11 12.59 -4.80 11.57
CA THR A 11 12.65 -5.48 10.27
C THR A 11 11.69 -6.67 10.15
N GLN A 12 11.42 -7.39 11.25
CA GLN A 12 10.49 -8.53 11.27
C GLN A 12 9.06 -8.19 10.79
N ASN A 13 8.64 -6.94 10.98
CA ASN A 13 7.31 -6.47 10.57
C ASN A 13 7.27 -5.97 9.11
N THR A 14 8.41 -5.94 8.41
CA THR A 14 8.46 -5.53 7.00
C THR A 14 7.59 -6.45 6.15
N ARG A 15 6.78 -5.84 5.29
CA ARG A 15 5.94 -6.51 4.29
C ARG A 15 6.11 -5.80 2.95
N ASN A 16 6.76 -6.49 2.02
CA ASN A 16 7.01 -6.01 0.67
C ASN A 16 5.70 -5.83 -0.10
N ARG A 17 5.63 -4.79 -0.94
CA ARG A 17 4.40 -4.55 -1.73
C ARG A 17 4.20 -5.53 -2.88
N ILE A 18 5.28 -6.17 -3.33
CA ILE A 18 5.29 -7.17 -4.42
C ILE A 18 4.49 -6.67 -5.64
N ASN A 19 4.84 -5.48 -6.15
CA ASN A 19 4.17 -4.86 -7.29
C ASN A 19 2.64 -4.78 -7.15
N GLY A 20 2.14 -4.42 -5.96
CA GLY A 20 0.71 -4.32 -5.66
C GLY A 20 0.06 -5.61 -5.17
N LYS A 21 0.67 -6.79 -5.39
CA LYS A 21 0.08 -8.09 -5.01
C LYS A 21 -0.23 -8.19 -3.53
N TYR A 22 0.64 -7.66 -2.66
CA TYR A 22 0.38 -7.65 -1.21
C TYR A 22 -0.91 -6.91 -0.86
N TYR A 23 -1.16 -5.77 -1.51
CA TYR A 23 -2.33 -4.94 -1.30
C TYR A 23 -3.61 -5.63 -1.82
N GLU A 24 -3.56 -6.20 -3.03
CA GLU A 24 -4.70 -6.90 -3.62
C GLU A 24 -5.08 -8.17 -2.84
N VAL A 25 -4.10 -8.92 -2.31
CA VAL A 25 -4.38 -10.08 -1.46
C VAL A 25 -5.12 -9.66 -0.18
N GLY A 26 -4.67 -8.59 0.49
CA GLY A 26 -5.32 -8.07 1.69
C GLY A 26 -6.76 -7.61 1.42
N LEU A 27 -6.97 -6.85 0.35
CA LEU A 27 -8.31 -6.40 -0.05
C LEU A 27 -9.21 -7.55 -0.48
N SER A 28 -8.68 -8.55 -1.20
CA SER A 28 -9.43 -9.74 -1.56
C SER A 28 -9.89 -10.53 -0.34
N ALA A 29 -9.00 -10.71 0.64
CA ALA A 29 -9.32 -11.42 1.87
C ALA A 29 -10.36 -10.65 2.69
N ALA A 30 -10.21 -9.33 2.83
CA ALA A 30 -11.19 -8.49 3.50
C ALA A 30 -12.56 -8.57 2.82
N LEU A 31 -12.61 -8.54 1.48
CA LEU A 31 -13.86 -8.60 0.73
C LEU A 31 -14.62 -9.92 0.93
N GLN A 32 -13.89 -11.05 1.00
CA GLN A 32 -14.47 -12.38 1.25
C GLN A 32 -15.17 -12.50 2.61
N THR A 33 -14.91 -11.62 3.56
CA THR A 33 -15.63 -11.61 4.85
C THR A 33 -16.97 -10.86 4.78
N HIS A 34 -17.40 -10.43 3.60
CA HIS A 34 -18.60 -9.62 3.36
C HIS A 34 -18.75 -8.41 4.31
N PRO A 35 -17.73 -7.54 4.43
CA PRO A 35 -17.73 -6.49 5.42
C PRO A 35 -18.66 -5.32 5.03
N SER A 36 -19.30 -4.70 6.02
CA SER A 36 -20.10 -3.48 5.82
C SER A 36 -19.25 -2.23 5.56
N LEU A 37 -17.95 -2.28 5.89
CA LEU A 37 -16.97 -1.22 5.67
C LEU A 37 -15.57 -1.83 5.54
N ILE A 38 -14.74 -1.29 4.65
CA ILE A 38 -13.30 -1.57 4.57
C ILE A 38 -12.55 -0.26 4.85
N SER A 39 -11.59 -0.31 5.77
CA SER A 39 -10.65 0.78 6.00
C SER A 39 -9.31 0.49 5.31
N ILE A 40 -8.65 1.55 4.82
CA ILE A 40 -7.32 1.46 4.22
C ILE A 40 -6.33 2.14 5.17
N THR A 41 -5.39 1.36 5.67
CA THR A 41 -4.22 1.88 6.39
C THR A 41 -3.05 1.91 5.40
N SER A 42 -2.69 3.07 4.83
CA SER A 42 -3.12 4.44 5.14
C SER A 42 -3.21 5.29 3.87
N PHE A 43 -3.76 6.51 3.95
CA PHE A 43 -3.55 7.48 2.88
C PHE A 43 -2.07 7.86 2.80
N ASN A 44 -1.49 8.37 3.90
CA ASN A 44 -0.16 9.01 3.92
C ASN A 44 0.66 8.77 5.20
N GLU A 45 0.56 7.61 5.85
CA GLU A 45 1.45 7.26 6.97
C GLU A 45 2.83 6.83 6.43
N TRP A 46 3.60 7.82 5.99
CA TRP A 46 4.89 7.65 5.31
C TRP A 46 5.94 6.99 6.21
N HIS A 47 5.91 7.27 7.51
CA HIS A 47 6.87 6.69 8.47
C HIS A 47 6.77 5.17 8.56
N GLU A 48 5.59 4.59 8.30
CA GLU A 48 5.39 3.13 8.32
C GLU A 48 5.39 2.48 6.93
N GLY A 49 5.56 3.27 5.88
CA GLY A 49 5.55 2.77 4.51
C GLY A 49 4.21 2.15 4.09
N THR A 50 3.10 2.58 4.71
CA THR A 50 1.73 2.06 4.46
C THR A 50 0.90 2.94 3.52
N GLN A 51 1.39 4.11 3.14
CA GLN A 51 0.71 5.11 2.32
C GLN A 51 0.27 4.57 0.94
N ILE A 52 -0.92 4.95 0.49
CA ILE A 52 -1.34 4.83 -0.93
C ILE A 52 -1.06 6.12 -1.72
N GLU A 53 -0.69 7.21 -1.04
CA GLU A 53 -0.24 8.45 -1.64
C GLU A 53 0.95 8.20 -2.61
N LYS A 54 1.05 9.06 -3.63
CA LYS A 54 2.02 8.94 -4.71
C LYS A 54 3.45 8.97 -4.19
N ALA A 55 4.23 7.94 -4.51
CA ALA A 55 5.67 7.91 -4.28
C ALA A 55 6.42 8.02 -5.61
N VAL A 56 7.46 8.85 -5.65
CA VAL A 56 8.34 9.03 -6.81
C VAL A 56 9.76 8.54 -6.47
N PRO A 57 10.53 8.04 -7.45
CA PRO A 57 11.92 7.69 -7.23
C PRO A 57 12.72 8.89 -6.72
N LYS A 58 13.44 8.71 -5.60
CA LYS A 58 14.27 9.75 -5.01
C LYS A 58 15.57 9.16 -4.47
N ARG A 59 16.67 9.87 -4.72
CA ARG A 59 17.98 9.59 -4.15
C ARG A 59 18.55 10.85 -3.53
N THR A 60 19.23 10.69 -2.40
CA THR A 60 20.11 11.67 -1.78
C THR A 60 21.52 11.08 -1.72
N THR A 61 22.50 11.83 -1.21
CA THR A 61 23.88 11.33 -1.03
C THR A 61 23.93 10.03 -0.21
N ASN A 62 23.11 9.93 0.84
CA ASN A 62 23.21 8.84 1.82
C ASN A 62 22.05 7.84 1.73
N THR A 63 21.00 8.11 0.94
CA THR A 63 19.77 7.31 0.95
C THR A 63 19.17 7.19 -0.43
N VAL A 64 18.85 5.95 -0.81
CA VAL A 64 17.98 5.63 -1.94
C VAL A 64 16.61 5.27 -1.38
N TYR A 65 15.59 6.08 -1.69
CA TYR A 65 14.23 5.84 -1.22
C TYR A 65 13.56 4.77 -2.08
N LEU A 66 12.74 3.93 -1.43
CA LEU A 66 11.87 2.98 -2.13
C LEU A 66 10.77 3.74 -2.89
N ASP A 67 10.34 3.16 -4.00
CA ASP A 67 9.32 3.74 -4.87
C ASP A 67 8.41 2.64 -5.45
N TYR A 68 7.52 3.02 -6.38
CA TYR A 68 6.50 2.13 -6.94
C TYR A 68 6.88 1.55 -8.31
N ARG A 69 8.11 1.73 -8.80
CA ARG A 69 8.52 1.22 -10.10
C ARG A 69 8.39 -0.31 -10.17
N PRO A 70 8.04 -0.88 -11.34
CA PRO A 70 7.94 -0.22 -12.64
C PRO A 70 6.63 0.57 -12.87
N HIS A 71 5.73 0.64 -11.88
CA HIS A 71 4.47 1.34 -12.02
C HIS A 71 4.60 2.86 -11.84
N LYS A 72 3.55 3.58 -12.25
CA LYS A 72 3.42 5.03 -12.06
C LYS A 72 3.26 5.39 -10.58
N PRO A 73 3.59 6.62 -10.15
CA PRO A 73 3.37 7.07 -8.77
C PRO A 73 1.93 6.92 -8.29
N SER A 74 0.94 7.03 -9.18
CA SER A 74 -0.50 6.88 -8.90
C SER A 74 -0.98 5.44 -8.71
N TYR A 75 -0.12 4.44 -8.85
CA TYR A 75 -0.52 3.04 -8.95
C TYR A 75 -1.40 2.54 -7.78
N TYR A 76 -1.08 2.89 -6.53
CA TYR A 76 -1.89 2.47 -5.38
C TYR A 76 -3.25 3.18 -5.28
N LEU A 77 -3.36 4.40 -5.80
CA LEU A 77 -4.66 5.08 -5.95
C LEU A 77 -5.51 4.38 -7.03
N GLU A 78 -4.89 3.97 -8.14
CA GLU A 78 -5.56 3.23 -9.21
C GLU A 78 -6.05 1.85 -8.74
N LEU A 79 -5.23 1.11 -7.99
CA LEU A 79 -5.64 -0.13 -7.33
C LEU A 79 -6.77 0.10 -6.33
N THR A 80 -6.67 1.16 -5.51
CA THR A 80 -7.72 1.49 -4.54
C THR A 80 -9.05 1.77 -5.23
N ARG A 81 -9.05 2.51 -6.34
CA ARG A 81 -10.26 2.73 -7.15
C ARG A 81 -10.82 1.41 -7.70
N LYS A 82 -9.98 0.57 -8.32
CA LYS A 82 -10.38 -0.75 -8.85
C LYS A 82 -11.08 -1.60 -7.77
N TRP A 83 -10.52 -1.64 -6.56
CA TRP A 83 -11.07 -2.43 -5.47
C TRP A 83 -12.29 -1.80 -4.82
N SER A 84 -12.38 -0.47 -4.74
CA SER A 84 -13.60 0.24 -4.34
C SER A 84 -14.75 -0.07 -5.28
N GLU A 85 -14.51 -0.08 -6.60
CA GLU A 85 -15.53 -0.44 -7.60
C GLU A 85 -15.97 -1.90 -7.44
N LYS A 86 -15.03 -2.82 -7.17
CA LYS A 86 -15.35 -4.23 -6.89
C LYS A 86 -16.20 -4.37 -5.62
N TYR A 87 -15.81 -3.70 -4.54
CA TYR A 87 -16.55 -3.69 -3.28
C TYR A 87 -17.99 -3.20 -3.45
N SER A 88 -18.20 -2.11 -4.20
CA SER A 88 -19.54 -1.59 -4.47
C SER A 88 -20.40 -2.58 -5.27
N LYS A 89 -19.82 -3.31 -6.24
CA LYS A 89 -20.55 -4.28 -7.07
C LYS A 89 -21.02 -5.50 -6.29
N GLU A 90 -20.24 -5.99 -5.33
CA GLU A 90 -20.65 -7.14 -4.49
C GLU A 90 -21.76 -6.79 -3.49
N ARG A 91 -22.11 -5.51 -3.37
CA ARG A 91 -23.17 -5.00 -2.51
C ARG A 91 -24.43 -4.54 -3.25
N MET A 92 -24.40 -4.58 -4.59
CA MET A 92 -25.59 -4.41 -5.42
C MET A 92 -26.30 -5.76 -5.57
#